data_AF-A0A1J5HUT6-F1
#
_entry.id   AF-A0A1J5HUT6-F1
#
_cell.length_a   1.000
_cell.length_b   1.000
_cell.length_c   1.000
_cell.angle_alpha   90.00
_cell.angle_beta   90.00
_cell.angle_gamma   90.00
#
_symmetry.space_group_name_H-M   'P 1'
#
loop_
_entity.id
_entity.type
_entity.pdbx_description
1 polymer ?
#
loop_
_entity_poly.entity_id
_entity_poly.type
_entity_poly.pdbx_seq_one_letter_code
_entity_poly.pdbx_strand_id
1 'polypeptide(L)'
;MREALEGSLAIARAVALTKPDVVAAYPITPQTHIVENLSRLVADGNLHTEFVSVESEFSAASVVLGAAAAGARAYTASASQGILLMSEVMFNIAGLRVPLVMTIANRSVGAPLNIWNDQSDTMAVRDAGWIQLHCASNQEAVDTTIQAFRIAQETDLPVAVNMDGFVLTHTMEVIDMPTQEQVDKFLPPFEFAGALDPANPRSMGTLVDPSFFPEVRHSHHAALGKALAKIVEIDAAFKKVFGRAAGGLLTVEGDKKAKVGILAMGSVIGTMLAGLEHYQGEVGPARIIKLRSYRPFPAKALREAVKGLEKLVVIDRAISPGLGGLLGTEVSAVLSTLEKAPKVYNYALGLGGRDIPETMYRDLLKTIEDRKAPRFAVFDADLDKLPPEDR
;
A
#
# COMPACT_ATOMS: atom_id res chain seq x y z
N MET A 1 22.75 7.30 -3.65
CA MET A 1 23.99 6.54 -3.30
C MET A 1 23.55 5.13 -2.97
N ARG A 2 24.19 4.10 -3.54
CA ARG A 2 23.82 2.70 -3.26
C ARG A 2 24.46 2.23 -1.98
N GLU A 3 23.65 1.80 -1.02
CA GLU A 3 24.09 1.25 0.26
C GLU A 3 23.17 0.10 0.67
N ALA A 4 23.71 -0.86 1.43
CA ALA A 4 22.92 -1.96 1.98
C ALA A 4 22.20 -1.47 3.24
N LEU A 5 20.87 -1.45 3.21
CA LEU A 5 20.05 -0.97 4.32
C LEU A 5 18.89 -1.91 4.58
N GLU A 6 18.55 -2.04 5.86
CA GLU A 6 17.27 -2.60 6.28
C GLU A 6 16.13 -1.70 5.79
N GLY A 7 15.04 -2.29 5.29
CA GLY A 7 13.91 -1.55 4.73
C GLY A 7 13.33 -0.48 5.67
N SER A 8 13.14 -0.80 6.96
CA SER A 8 12.62 0.14 7.96
C SER A 8 13.52 1.37 8.15
N LEU A 9 14.83 1.18 8.18
CA LEU A 9 15.82 2.25 8.26
C LEU A 9 15.82 3.11 6.98
N ALA A 10 15.68 2.47 5.82
CA ALA A 10 15.59 3.17 4.55
C ALA A 10 14.34 4.07 4.49
N ILE A 11 13.20 3.61 5.03
CA ILE A 11 11.99 4.43 5.16
C ILE A 11 12.20 5.59 6.14
N ALA A 12 12.81 5.36 7.30
CA ALA A 12 13.11 6.44 8.24
C ALA A 12 13.97 7.55 7.58
N ARG A 13 14.99 7.17 6.80
CA ARG A 13 15.80 8.12 6.02
C ARG A 13 14.99 8.81 4.92
N ALA A 14 14.16 8.08 4.18
CA ALA A 14 13.31 8.65 3.14
C ALA A 14 12.32 9.69 3.70
N VAL A 15 11.71 9.40 4.85
CA VAL A 15 10.84 10.33 5.58
C VAL A 15 11.64 11.55 6.03
N ALA A 16 12.83 11.37 6.63
CA ALA A 16 13.66 12.49 7.05
C ALA A 16 14.03 13.44 5.90
N LEU A 17 14.32 12.91 4.71
CA LEU A 17 14.58 13.71 3.50
C LEU A 17 13.39 14.59 3.09
N THR A 18 12.16 14.20 3.44
CA THR A 18 10.95 14.98 3.14
C THR A 18 10.69 16.09 4.15
N LYS A 19 11.51 16.20 5.21
CA LYS A 19 11.44 17.24 6.24
C LYS A 19 10.02 17.43 6.79
N PRO A 20 9.39 16.40 7.39
CA PRO A 20 8.11 16.58 8.07
C PRO A 20 8.28 17.54 9.25
N ASP A 21 7.29 18.40 9.46
CA ASP A 21 7.26 19.32 10.60
C ASP A 21 6.84 18.60 11.90
N VAL A 22 5.98 17.58 11.78
CA VAL A 22 5.49 16.78 12.91
C VAL A 22 5.54 15.29 12.58
N VAL A 23 6.08 14.50 13.51
CA VAL A 23 6.00 13.04 13.51
C VAL A 23 5.33 12.58 14.80
N ALA A 24 4.18 11.91 14.71
CA ALA A 24 3.56 11.28 15.87
C ALA A 24 3.74 9.76 15.83
N ALA A 25 4.12 9.15 16.95
CA ALA A 25 4.51 7.75 16.98
C ALA A 25 3.98 7.00 18.20
N TYR A 26 3.51 5.78 17.96
CA TYR A 26 3.28 4.74 18.95
C TYR A 26 3.89 3.42 18.46
N PRO A 27 4.68 2.70 19.29
CA PRO A 27 5.42 1.53 18.83
C PRO A 27 4.52 0.31 18.65
N ILE A 28 4.61 -0.34 17.48
CA ILE A 28 3.96 -1.62 17.20
C ILE A 28 4.78 -2.43 16.18
N THR A 29 5.14 -3.67 16.49
CA THR A 29 5.88 -4.52 15.53
C THR A 29 5.06 -4.71 14.25
N PRO A 30 5.65 -4.66 13.04
CA PRO A 30 7.06 -4.44 12.71
C PRO A 30 7.44 -2.98 12.38
N GLN A 31 6.54 -2.00 12.55
CA GLN A 31 6.82 -0.61 12.19
C GLN A 31 7.82 0.05 13.15
N THR A 32 7.94 -0.42 14.39
CA THR A 32 8.74 0.19 15.48
C THR A 32 10.12 0.68 15.05
N HIS A 33 10.85 -0.07 14.22
CA HIS A 33 12.17 0.35 13.74
C HIS A 33 12.13 1.69 12.96
N ILE A 34 11.05 1.99 12.24
CA ILE A 34 10.89 3.25 11.50
C ILE A 34 10.85 4.42 12.48
N VAL A 35 9.95 4.37 13.47
CA VAL A 35 9.77 5.47 14.44
C VAL A 35 10.95 5.62 15.38
N GLU A 36 11.61 4.52 15.77
CA GLU A 36 12.84 4.58 16.56
C GLU A 36 13.97 5.28 15.80
N ASN A 37 14.17 4.96 14.52
CA ASN A 37 15.21 5.59 13.72
C ASN A 37 14.89 7.05 13.43
N LEU A 38 13.62 7.43 13.24
CA LEU A 38 13.21 8.83 13.17
C LEU A 38 13.53 9.57 14.47
N SER A 39 13.19 8.99 15.63
CA SER A 39 13.50 9.58 16.94
C SER A 39 15.01 9.76 17.13
N ARG A 40 15.84 8.80 16.71
CA ARG A 40 17.31 8.93 16.72
C ARG A 40 17.80 10.05 15.83
N LEU A 41 17.29 10.17 14.59
CA LEU A 41 17.66 11.26 13.68
C LEU A 41 17.33 12.64 14.28
N VAL A 42 16.25 12.76 15.05
CA VAL A 42 15.90 13.98 15.78
C VAL A 42 16.89 14.24 16.91
N ALA A 43 17.17 13.22 17.75
CA ALA A 43 18.10 13.33 18.87
C ALA A 43 19.53 13.70 18.42
N ASP A 44 19.96 13.18 17.26
CA ASP A 44 21.27 13.45 16.67
C ASP A 44 21.34 14.81 15.94
N GLY A 45 20.20 15.53 15.81
CA GLY A 45 20.12 16.80 15.09
C GLY A 45 20.15 16.67 13.55
N ASN A 46 19.96 15.46 13.03
CA ASN A 46 19.90 15.17 11.59
C ASN A 46 18.49 15.34 10.98
N LEU A 47 17.46 15.48 11.82
CA LEU A 47 16.09 15.80 11.44
C LEU A 47 15.52 16.86 12.39
N HIS A 48 15.08 17.99 11.85
CA HIS A 48 14.37 19.02 12.62
C HIS A 48 12.86 18.81 12.44
N THR A 49 12.22 18.15 13.41
CA THR A 49 10.78 17.87 13.44
C THR A 49 10.31 17.85 14.89
N GLU A 50 9.04 18.15 15.12
CA GLU A 50 8.40 17.90 16.41
C GLU A 50 8.02 16.41 16.49
N PHE A 51 8.78 15.63 17.28
CA PHE A 51 8.53 14.21 17.47
C PHE A 51 7.66 13.99 18.71
N VAL A 52 6.43 13.52 18.52
CA VAL A 52 5.45 13.33 19.59
C VAL A 52 5.27 11.83 19.89
N SER A 53 5.75 11.41 21.06
CA SER A 53 5.48 10.09 21.62
C SER A 53 4.10 10.10 22.29
N VAL A 54 3.13 9.42 21.68
CA VAL A 54 1.74 9.36 22.17
C VAL A 54 1.48 8.09 23.00
N GLU A 55 0.30 8.00 23.61
CA GLU A 55 -0.13 6.89 24.45
C GLU A 55 -0.86 5.76 23.71
N SER A 56 -1.29 5.99 22.46
CA SER A 56 -1.93 4.99 21.59
C SER A 56 -1.88 5.39 20.11
N GLU A 57 -2.14 4.44 19.21
CA GLU A 57 -2.25 4.71 17.77
C GLU A 57 -3.40 5.67 17.41
N PHE A 58 -4.50 5.64 18.18
CA PHE A 58 -5.58 6.63 18.03
C PHE A 58 -5.07 8.07 18.20
N SER A 59 -4.23 8.27 19.21
CA SER A 59 -3.63 9.58 19.51
C SER A 59 -2.56 9.96 18.50
N ALA A 60 -1.81 8.99 17.96
CA ALA A 60 -0.86 9.24 16.86
C ALA A 60 -1.59 9.81 15.63
N ALA A 61 -2.69 9.17 15.21
CA ALA A 61 -3.50 9.67 14.11
C ALA A 61 -4.13 11.04 14.40
N SER A 62 -4.58 11.26 15.64
CA SER A 62 -5.19 12.53 16.06
C SER A 62 -4.20 13.70 16.04
N VAL A 63 -2.96 13.46 16.50
CA VAL A 63 -1.88 14.45 16.48
C VAL A 63 -1.52 14.82 15.03
N VAL A 64 -1.33 13.85 14.14
CA VAL A 64 -0.99 14.18 12.74
C VAL A 64 -2.15 14.84 11.99
N LEU A 65 -3.40 14.49 12.31
CA LEU A 65 -4.58 15.21 11.81
C LEU A 65 -4.54 16.68 12.24
N GLY A 66 -4.38 16.95 13.54
CA GLY A 66 -4.32 18.31 14.07
C GLY A 66 -3.16 19.13 13.49
N ALA A 67 -1.97 18.51 13.40
CA ALA A 67 -0.78 19.14 12.82
C ALA A 67 -0.99 19.52 11.34
N ALA A 68 -1.46 18.57 10.52
CA ALA A 68 -1.70 18.84 9.10
C ALA A 68 -2.85 19.83 8.87
N ALA A 69 -3.91 19.76 9.69
CA ALA A 69 -4.98 20.75 9.65
C ALA A 69 -4.49 22.16 10.04
N ALA A 70 -3.46 22.28 10.87
CA ALA A 70 -2.81 23.55 11.20
C ALA A 70 -1.76 23.99 10.16
N GLY A 71 -1.59 23.25 9.06
CA GLY A 71 -0.66 23.60 7.97
C GLY A 71 0.75 23.01 8.10
N ALA A 72 0.96 22.00 8.94
CA ALA A 72 2.24 21.31 9.10
C ALA A 72 2.33 20.03 8.24
N ARG A 73 3.49 19.75 7.64
CA ARG A 73 3.73 18.47 6.97
C ARG A 73 3.83 17.37 8.03
N ALA A 74 2.80 16.52 8.11
CA ALA A 74 2.71 15.49 9.15
C ALA A 74 2.98 14.07 8.64
N TYR A 75 3.58 13.24 9.50
CA TYR A 75 3.86 11.83 9.23
C TYR A 75 3.60 10.94 10.46
N THR A 76 3.15 9.70 10.20
CA THR A 76 3.11 8.63 11.21
C THR A 76 3.38 7.26 10.59
N ALA A 77 3.57 6.23 11.41
CA ALA A 77 3.67 4.85 10.97
C ALA A 77 2.98 3.91 11.96
N SER A 78 2.35 2.85 11.44
CA SER A 78 1.54 1.91 12.22
C SER A 78 1.45 0.54 11.53
N ALA A 79 0.80 -0.44 12.17
CA ALA A 79 0.60 -1.79 11.67
C ALA A 79 -0.57 -2.48 12.38
N SER A 80 -1.23 -3.46 11.75
CA SER A 80 -2.19 -4.37 12.41
C SER A 80 -3.22 -3.67 13.30
N GLN A 81 -3.23 -3.99 14.60
CA GLN A 81 -4.16 -3.45 15.60
C GLN A 81 -4.08 -1.94 15.70
N GLY A 82 -2.89 -1.37 15.47
CA GLY A 82 -2.70 0.07 15.46
C GLY A 82 -3.49 0.75 14.35
N ILE A 83 -3.58 0.14 13.17
CA ILE A 83 -4.42 0.65 12.07
C ILE A 83 -5.91 0.58 12.44
N LEU A 84 -6.32 -0.48 13.15
CA LEU A 84 -7.70 -0.60 13.62
C LEU A 84 -8.04 0.46 14.68
N LEU A 85 -7.11 0.75 15.59
CA LEU A 85 -7.25 1.84 16.58
C LEU A 85 -7.26 3.22 15.92
N MET A 86 -6.55 3.41 14.81
CA MET A 86 -6.56 4.65 14.02
C MET A 86 -7.83 4.82 13.16
N SER A 87 -8.63 3.77 12.97
CA SER A 87 -9.66 3.72 11.91
C SER A 87 -10.61 4.92 11.91
N GLU A 88 -11.18 5.29 13.05
CA GLU A 88 -12.07 6.45 13.17
C GLU A 88 -11.38 7.75 12.67
N VAL A 89 -10.15 7.98 13.13
CA VAL A 89 -9.39 9.18 12.78
C VAL A 89 -8.99 9.15 11.30
N MET A 90 -8.69 7.98 10.73
CA MET A 90 -8.41 7.84 9.30
C MET A 90 -9.60 8.27 8.43
N PHE A 91 -10.83 7.90 8.80
CA PHE A 91 -12.03 8.37 8.08
C PHE A 91 -12.16 9.90 8.15
N ASN A 92 -11.86 10.49 9.32
CA ASN A 92 -11.86 11.95 9.48
C ASN A 92 -10.79 12.63 8.63
N ILE A 93 -9.53 12.15 8.65
CA ILE A 93 -8.43 12.71 7.84
C ILE A 93 -8.82 12.75 6.35
N ALA A 94 -9.32 11.63 5.83
CA ALA A 94 -9.71 11.52 4.43
C ALA A 94 -10.94 12.36 4.08
N GLY A 95 -11.97 12.33 4.94
CA GLY A 95 -13.20 13.11 4.75
C GLY A 95 -12.97 14.62 4.81
N LEU A 96 -12.03 15.07 5.65
CA LEU A 96 -11.59 16.46 5.77
C LEU A 96 -10.59 16.89 4.71
N ARG A 97 -10.17 15.99 3.81
CA ARG A 97 -9.24 16.28 2.71
C ARG A 97 -7.88 16.79 3.22
N VAL A 98 -7.40 16.23 4.33
CA VAL A 98 -6.15 16.65 4.98
C VAL A 98 -4.97 15.87 4.39
N PRO A 99 -3.99 16.53 3.75
CA PRO A 99 -2.87 15.87 3.11
C PRO A 99 -1.78 15.50 4.12
N LEU A 100 -1.63 14.21 4.38
CA LEU A 100 -0.56 13.66 5.21
C LEU A 100 -0.16 12.26 4.76
N VAL A 101 0.99 11.77 5.23
CA VAL A 101 1.54 10.47 4.81
C VAL A 101 1.65 9.54 6.01
N MET A 102 1.25 8.29 5.81
CA MET A 102 1.45 7.22 6.77
C MET A 102 2.14 6.03 6.11
N THR A 103 3.14 5.45 6.78
CA THR A 103 3.63 4.11 6.39
C THR A 103 2.86 3.05 7.17
N ILE A 104 2.26 2.10 6.46
CA ILE A 104 1.63 0.93 7.07
C ILE A 104 2.55 -0.26 6.83
N ALA A 105 3.19 -0.74 7.89
CA ALA A 105 4.00 -1.96 7.85
C ALA A 105 3.07 -3.17 7.96
N ASN A 106 2.51 -3.59 6.82
CA ASN A 106 1.37 -4.50 6.74
C ASN A 106 1.61 -5.78 7.54
N ARG A 107 0.73 -5.99 8.52
CA ARG A 107 0.78 -7.09 9.48
C ARG A 107 -0.62 -7.64 9.72
N SER A 108 -0.65 -8.95 9.92
CA SER A 108 -1.84 -9.73 10.25
C SER A 108 -2.64 -9.15 11.42
N VAL A 109 -3.95 -9.05 11.24
CA VAL A 109 -4.93 -8.70 12.27
C VAL A 109 -5.25 -9.94 13.11
N GLY A 110 -5.27 -9.81 14.44
CA GLY A 110 -5.67 -10.91 15.35
C GLY A 110 -7.20 -11.14 15.35
N ALA A 111 -7.71 -12.29 15.80
CA ALA A 111 -7.08 -13.39 16.56
C ALA A 111 -6.99 -14.71 15.75
N PRO A 112 -5.96 -15.56 16.00
CA PRO A 112 -4.91 -15.43 17.00
C PRO A 112 -3.92 -14.28 16.69
N LEU A 113 -3.13 -13.86 17.69
CA LEU A 113 -2.09 -12.86 17.49
C LEU A 113 -1.07 -13.37 16.47
N ASN A 114 -0.82 -12.58 15.43
CA ASN A 114 0.25 -12.84 14.48
C ASN A 114 1.01 -11.53 14.23
N ILE A 115 2.33 -11.56 14.39
CA ILE A 115 3.21 -10.40 14.19
C ILE A 115 3.68 -10.26 12.75
N TRP A 116 3.57 -11.32 11.97
CA TRP A 116 4.07 -11.43 10.63
C TRP A 116 3.09 -10.86 9.60
N ASN A 117 3.57 -10.81 8.37
CA ASN A 117 2.91 -10.09 7.31
C ASN A 117 1.77 -10.86 6.66
N ASP A 118 0.66 -10.15 6.62
CA ASP A 118 -0.35 -10.23 5.58
C ASP A 118 -0.87 -8.78 5.41
N GLN A 119 -1.89 -8.56 4.59
CA GLN A 119 -2.42 -7.22 4.26
C GLN A 119 -3.79 -6.95 4.91
N SER A 120 -4.21 -7.76 5.88
CA SER A 120 -5.54 -7.65 6.51
C SER A 120 -5.77 -6.29 7.19
N ASP A 121 -4.72 -5.62 7.65
CA ASP A 121 -4.79 -4.32 8.31
C ASP A 121 -5.21 -3.18 7.37
N THR A 122 -4.45 -2.92 6.31
CA THR A 122 -4.80 -1.93 5.29
C THR A 122 -6.10 -2.27 4.59
N MET A 123 -6.40 -3.57 4.44
CA MET A 123 -7.63 -4.04 3.82
C MET A 123 -8.86 -3.81 4.71
N ALA A 124 -8.71 -3.79 6.04
CA ALA A 124 -9.79 -3.44 6.96
C ALA A 124 -10.22 -1.97 6.85
N VAL A 125 -9.31 -1.09 6.41
CA VAL A 125 -9.54 0.36 6.24
C VAL A 125 -9.55 0.81 4.78
N ARG A 126 -9.72 -0.12 3.82
CA ARG A 126 -9.75 0.17 2.37
C ARG A 126 -10.82 1.18 1.94
N ASP A 127 -11.86 1.35 2.76
CA ASP A 127 -12.98 2.25 2.51
C ASP A 127 -12.87 3.58 3.28
N ALA A 128 -11.78 3.79 4.04
CA ALA A 128 -11.49 5.05 4.72
C ALA A 128 -11.31 6.23 3.75
N GLY A 129 -11.01 5.94 2.47
CA GLY A 129 -10.85 6.95 1.42
C GLY A 129 -9.45 7.57 1.36
N TRP A 130 -8.45 6.81 1.81
CA TRP A 130 -7.03 7.09 1.62
C TRP A 130 -6.56 6.58 0.25
N ILE A 131 -5.53 7.23 -0.30
CA ILE A 131 -4.74 6.63 -1.37
C ILE A 131 -3.89 5.51 -0.73
N GLN A 132 -3.94 4.30 -1.27
CA GLN A 132 -3.18 3.15 -0.78
C GLN A 132 -2.24 2.65 -1.88
N LEU A 133 -0.93 2.77 -1.63
CA LEU A 133 0.14 2.38 -2.56
C LEU A 133 0.95 1.22 -1.98
N HIS A 134 0.86 0.03 -2.58
CA HIS A 134 1.56 -1.18 -2.14
C HIS A 134 2.90 -1.32 -2.85
N CYS A 135 3.97 -1.45 -2.06
CA CYS A 135 5.34 -1.52 -2.55
C CYS A 135 5.84 -2.96 -2.65
N ALA A 136 6.53 -3.31 -3.73
CA ALA A 136 7.06 -4.66 -3.94
C ALA A 136 8.51 -4.88 -3.49
N SER A 137 9.25 -3.83 -3.17
CA SER A 137 10.65 -3.89 -2.71
C SER A 137 10.99 -2.72 -1.79
N ASN A 138 12.14 -2.79 -1.12
CA ASN A 138 12.60 -1.69 -0.25
C ASN A 138 12.93 -0.43 -1.07
N GLN A 139 13.51 -0.60 -2.27
CA GLN A 139 13.75 0.53 -3.18
C GLN A 139 12.45 1.22 -3.60
N GLU A 140 11.42 0.45 -3.95
CA GLU A 140 10.12 1.00 -4.33
C GLU A 140 9.42 1.67 -3.15
N ALA A 141 9.60 1.15 -1.93
CA ALA A 141 9.06 1.75 -0.72
C ALA A 141 9.68 3.12 -0.44
N VAL A 142 11.02 3.26 -0.55
CA VAL A 142 11.72 4.56 -0.45
C VAL A 142 11.20 5.57 -1.49
N ASP A 143 11.12 5.15 -2.75
CA ASP A 143 10.67 6.01 -3.84
C ASP A 143 9.19 6.42 -3.66
N THR A 144 8.36 5.48 -3.22
CA THR A 144 6.93 5.70 -2.96
C THR A 144 6.72 6.63 -1.76
N THR A 145 7.51 6.55 -0.69
CA THR A 145 7.44 7.48 0.44
C THR A 145 7.62 8.93 0.00
N ILE A 146 8.62 9.21 -0.85
CA ILE A 146 8.85 10.58 -1.34
C ILE A 146 7.73 11.01 -2.30
N GLN A 147 7.28 10.12 -3.18
CA GLN A 147 6.11 10.40 -4.03
C GLN A 147 4.85 10.68 -3.20
N ALA A 148 4.64 9.96 -2.09
CA ALA A 148 3.45 10.05 -1.27
C ALA A 148 3.24 11.46 -0.69
N PHE A 149 4.30 12.14 -0.24
CA PHE A 149 4.19 13.51 0.25
C PHE A 149 3.73 14.48 -0.84
N ARG A 150 4.30 14.33 -2.05
CA ARG A 150 3.91 15.17 -3.20
C ARG A 150 2.50 14.84 -3.68
N ILE A 151 2.13 13.55 -3.74
CA ILE A 151 0.78 13.11 -4.09
C ILE A 151 -0.21 13.68 -3.08
N ALA A 152 0.06 13.58 -1.78
CA ALA A 152 -0.82 14.07 -0.75
C ALA A 152 -1.08 15.58 -0.93
N GLN A 153 0.00 16.36 -1.06
CA GLN A 153 -0.06 17.80 -1.22
C GLN A 153 -0.77 18.24 -2.52
N GLU A 154 -0.53 17.57 -3.65
CA GLU A 154 -1.15 17.95 -4.93
C GLU A 154 -2.59 17.44 -5.09
N THR A 155 -3.06 16.56 -4.20
CA THR A 155 -4.41 15.97 -4.29
C THR A 155 -5.31 16.27 -3.11
N ASP A 156 -4.83 16.94 -2.06
CA ASP A 156 -5.53 17.11 -0.78
C ASP A 156 -6.13 15.77 -0.28
N LEU A 157 -5.34 14.70 -0.39
CA LEU A 157 -5.70 13.36 0.07
C LEU A 157 -4.59 12.81 0.96
N PRO A 158 -4.95 12.07 2.01
CA PRO A 158 -3.95 11.33 2.75
C PRO A 158 -3.48 10.10 1.96
N VAL A 159 -2.21 9.74 2.12
CA VAL A 159 -1.56 8.64 1.41
C VAL A 159 -0.99 7.63 2.40
N ALA A 160 -1.39 6.37 2.24
CA ALA A 160 -0.82 5.22 2.93
C ALA A 160 0.21 4.52 2.01
N VAL A 161 1.45 4.46 2.47
CA VAL A 161 2.53 3.67 1.87
C VAL A 161 2.51 2.30 2.53
N ASN A 162 2.01 1.31 1.80
CA ASN A 162 1.87 -0.07 2.26
C ASN A 162 3.15 -0.85 1.97
N MET A 163 3.77 -1.38 3.02
CA MET A 163 5.02 -2.13 2.99
C MET A 163 4.84 -3.44 3.74
N ASP A 164 5.09 -4.58 3.08
CA ASP A 164 4.93 -5.89 3.71
C ASP A 164 5.87 -6.05 4.94
N GLY A 165 5.28 -6.23 6.12
CA GLY A 165 6.00 -6.41 7.38
C GLY A 165 6.95 -7.61 7.37
N PHE A 166 8.06 -7.52 8.09
CA PHE A 166 9.20 -8.45 8.04
C PHE A 166 9.86 -8.61 6.66
N VAL A 167 9.13 -9.05 5.64
CA VAL A 167 9.64 -9.32 4.28
C VAL A 167 10.31 -8.10 3.67
N LEU A 168 9.71 -6.91 3.78
CA LEU A 168 10.36 -5.68 3.33
C LEU A 168 10.99 -4.95 4.52
N THR A 169 10.21 -4.72 5.58
CA THR A 169 10.66 -3.87 6.70
C THR A 169 11.94 -4.32 7.39
N HIS A 170 12.23 -5.62 7.44
CA HIS A 170 13.38 -6.19 8.18
C HIS A 170 14.45 -6.80 7.25
N THR A 171 14.20 -6.87 5.95
CA THR A 171 15.17 -7.40 5.00
C THR A 171 16.15 -6.30 4.59
N MET A 172 17.41 -6.67 4.42
CA MET A 172 18.43 -5.80 3.86
C MET A 172 18.45 -5.89 2.34
N GLU A 173 18.40 -4.75 1.66
CA GLU A 173 18.58 -4.64 0.22
C GLU A 173 19.61 -3.56 -0.10
N VAL A 174 20.22 -3.64 -1.30
CA VAL A 174 21.01 -2.53 -1.83
C VAL A 174 20.05 -1.47 -2.37
N ILE A 175 19.99 -0.33 -1.69
CA ILE A 175 19.07 0.77 -1.99
C ILE A 175 19.85 1.96 -2.49
N ASP A 176 19.43 2.54 -3.61
CA ASP A 176 19.89 3.82 -4.09
C ASP A 176 19.15 4.97 -3.39
N MET A 177 19.65 5.35 -2.23
CA MET A 177 19.05 6.42 -1.43
C MET A 177 19.13 7.77 -2.16
N PRO A 178 17.99 8.49 -2.27
CA PRO A 178 17.98 9.85 -2.78
C PRO A 178 18.83 10.82 -1.96
N THR A 179 19.34 11.86 -2.60
CA THR A 179 19.99 12.99 -1.93
C THR A 179 18.95 14.04 -1.50
N GLN A 180 19.29 14.86 -0.50
CA GLN A 180 18.43 15.97 -0.08
C GLN A 180 18.12 16.94 -1.24
N GLU A 181 19.11 17.25 -2.08
CA GLU A 181 18.94 18.14 -3.23
C GLU A 181 17.91 17.60 -4.25
N GLN A 182 17.94 16.29 -4.51
CA GLN A 182 16.96 15.66 -5.40
C GLN A 182 15.55 15.72 -4.80
N VAL A 183 15.40 15.51 -3.48
CA VAL A 183 14.11 15.58 -2.82
C VAL A 183 13.59 17.02 -2.78
N ASP A 184 14.43 18.01 -2.45
CA ASP A 184 14.06 19.43 -2.45
C ASP A 184 13.67 19.93 -3.86
N LYS A 185 14.31 19.40 -4.92
CA LYS A 185 13.92 19.69 -6.31
C LYS A 185 12.58 19.07 -6.70
N PHE A 186 12.21 17.95 -6.10
CA PHE A 186 11.01 17.19 -6.45
C PHE A 186 9.79 17.58 -5.61
N LEU A 187 9.97 17.79 -4.31
CA LEU A 187 8.91 18.02 -3.33
C LEU A 187 8.88 19.51 -2.97
N PRO A 188 7.85 20.26 -3.39
CA PRO A 188 7.73 21.69 -3.04
C PRO A 188 7.58 21.90 -1.52
N PRO A 189 7.72 23.14 -1.02
CA PRO A 189 7.30 23.50 0.33
C PRO A 189 5.85 23.08 0.59
N PHE A 190 5.53 22.65 1.81
CA PHE A 190 4.19 22.19 2.13
C PHE A 190 3.23 23.37 2.17
N GLU A 191 2.14 23.26 1.41
CA GLU A 191 1.05 24.21 1.41
C GLU A 191 -0.26 23.43 1.45
N PHE A 192 -1.12 23.77 2.41
CA PHE A 192 -2.47 23.24 2.48
C PHE A 192 -3.46 24.39 2.51
N ALA A 193 -4.16 24.61 1.39
CA ALA A 193 -5.12 25.71 1.25
C ALA A 193 -6.30 25.59 2.23
N GLY A 194 -6.51 24.40 2.81
CA GLY A 194 -7.50 24.10 3.84
C GLY A 194 -7.03 24.36 5.28
N ALA A 195 -5.79 24.81 5.50
CA ALA A 195 -5.23 24.98 6.83
C ALA A 195 -6.04 25.96 7.71
N LEU A 196 -6.08 25.67 9.01
CA LEU A 196 -6.68 26.51 10.04
C LEU A 196 -5.77 27.70 10.33
N ASP A 197 -6.29 28.91 10.13
CA ASP A 197 -5.59 30.17 10.34
C ASP A 197 -6.46 31.12 11.18
N PRO A 198 -6.02 31.58 12.36
CA PRO A 198 -6.76 32.57 13.15
C PRO A 198 -7.02 33.89 12.41
N ALA A 199 -6.17 34.27 11.45
CA ALA A 199 -6.35 35.46 10.63
C ALA A 199 -7.39 35.27 9.51
N ASN A 200 -7.64 34.02 9.09
CA ASN A 200 -8.65 33.63 8.11
C ASN A 200 -9.42 32.39 8.60
N PRO A 201 -10.27 32.54 9.63
CA PRO A 201 -10.83 31.42 10.38
C PRO A 201 -11.75 30.55 9.52
N ARG A 202 -11.68 29.24 9.74
CA ARG A 202 -12.53 28.23 9.10
C ARG A 202 -13.04 27.24 10.12
N SER A 203 -14.19 26.64 9.82
CA SER A 203 -14.70 25.48 10.56
C SER A 203 -14.42 24.20 9.76
N MET A 204 -13.95 23.16 10.43
CA MET A 204 -13.69 21.84 9.86
C MET A 204 -14.50 20.79 10.64
N GLY A 205 -15.02 19.78 9.94
CA GLY A 205 -15.71 18.65 10.58
C GLY A 205 -17.04 19.00 11.23
N THR A 206 -17.75 20.01 10.72
CA THR A 206 -19.07 20.40 11.23
C THR A 206 -20.13 19.34 10.91
N LEU A 207 -21.24 19.37 11.65
CA LEU A 207 -22.44 18.60 11.33
C LEU A 207 -22.92 18.96 9.91
N VAL A 208 -23.08 17.95 9.06
CA VAL A 208 -23.68 18.08 7.72
C VAL A 208 -24.97 17.26 7.71
N ASP A 209 -26.07 17.88 7.35
CA ASP A 209 -27.37 17.21 7.30
C ASP A 209 -27.55 16.43 5.98
N PRO A 210 -28.60 15.59 5.87
CA PRO A 210 -28.85 14.79 4.67
C PRO A 210 -28.99 15.58 3.36
N SER A 211 -29.24 16.90 3.40
CA SER A 211 -29.32 17.74 2.20
C SER A 211 -27.97 18.03 1.52
N PHE A 212 -26.84 17.75 2.20
CA PHE A 212 -25.49 17.96 1.65
C PHE A 212 -24.54 16.76 1.83
N PHE A 213 -24.87 15.79 2.68
CA PHE A 213 -23.97 14.67 2.94
C PHE A 213 -23.66 13.83 1.68
N PRO A 214 -24.63 13.51 0.78
CA PRO A 214 -24.33 12.84 -0.48
C PRO A 214 -23.32 13.58 -1.35
N GLU A 215 -23.41 14.91 -1.42
CA GLU A 215 -22.53 15.80 -2.20
C GLU A 215 -21.10 15.78 -1.64
N VAL A 216 -20.95 15.79 -0.31
CA VAL A 216 -19.65 15.66 0.35
C VAL A 216 -19.01 14.31 0.00
N ARG A 217 -19.77 13.22 0.08
CA ARG A 217 -19.28 11.87 -0.30
C ARG A 217 -18.95 11.77 -1.78
N HIS A 218 -19.75 12.39 -2.65
CA HIS A 218 -19.47 12.47 -4.09
C HIS A 218 -18.17 13.24 -4.36
N SER A 219 -17.97 14.38 -3.70
CA SER A 219 -16.74 15.19 -3.83
C SER A 219 -15.49 14.39 -3.45
N HIS A 220 -15.52 13.68 -2.31
CA HIS A 220 -14.41 12.82 -1.88
C HIS A 220 -14.15 11.68 -2.87
N HIS A 221 -15.19 10.99 -3.33
CA HIS A 221 -15.08 9.95 -4.35
C HIS A 221 -14.46 10.46 -5.65
N ALA A 222 -14.96 11.60 -6.16
CA ALA A 222 -14.47 12.22 -7.38
C ALA A 222 -13.00 12.61 -7.26
N ALA A 223 -12.57 13.07 -6.09
CA ALA A 223 -11.19 13.46 -5.87
C ALA A 223 -10.22 12.25 -5.79
N LEU A 224 -10.62 11.14 -5.16
CA LEU A 224 -9.88 9.87 -5.27
C LEU A 224 -9.78 9.41 -6.74
N GLY A 225 -10.88 9.51 -7.50
CA GLY A 225 -10.86 9.18 -8.93
C GLY A 225 -9.88 10.04 -9.73
N LYS A 226 -9.80 11.35 -9.45
CA LYS A 226 -8.84 12.27 -10.07
C LYS A 226 -7.39 11.96 -9.69
N ALA A 227 -7.15 11.41 -8.49
CA ALA A 227 -5.80 11.07 -8.03
C ALA A 227 -5.10 10.01 -8.90
N LEU A 228 -5.84 9.15 -9.62
CA LEU A 228 -5.25 8.17 -10.56
C LEU A 228 -4.30 8.83 -11.57
N ALA A 229 -4.72 9.94 -12.20
CA ALA A 229 -3.90 10.65 -13.17
C ALA A 229 -2.69 11.30 -12.49
N LYS A 230 -2.89 11.85 -11.29
CA LYS A 230 -1.85 12.52 -10.52
C LYS A 230 -0.75 11.55 -10.05
N ILE A 231 -1.10 10.32 -9.67
CA ILE A 231 -0.13 9.26 -9.34
C ILE A 231 0.79 8.98 -10.54
N VAL A 232 0.24 8.88 -11.75
CA VAL A 232 1.03 8.64 -12.97
C VAL A 232 1.91 9.83 -13.32
N GLU A 233 1.38 11.04 -13.22
CA GLU A 233 2.11 12.28 -13.46
C GLU A 233 3.30 12.42 -12.51
N ILE A 234 3.08 12.20 -11.21
CA ILE A 234 4.11 12.30 -10.18
C ILE A 234 5.17 11.21 -10.34
N ASP A 235 4.78 9.98 -10.69
CA ASP A 235 5.75 8.92 -10.96
C ASP A 235 6.64 9.25 -12.17
N ALA A 236 6.07 9.87 -13.22
CA ALA A 236 6.84 10.36 -14.37
C ALA A 236 7.76 11.54 -14.01
N ALA A 237 7.30 12.46 -13.16
CA ALA A 237 8.12 13.55 -12.64
C ALA A 237 9.26 13.03 -11.76
N PHE A 238 8.99 12.01 -10.94
CA PHE A 238 9.98 11.33 -10.11
C PHE A 238 11.07 10.72 -11.00
N LYS A 239 10.69 10.00 -12.06
CA LYS A 239 11.65 9.46 -13.03
C LYS A 239 12.58 10.50 -13.66
N LYS A 240 12.09 11.71 -13.93
CA LYS A 240 12.92 12.80 -14.48
C LYS A 240 13.99 13.30 -13.49
N VAL A 241 13.72 13.24 -12.19
CA VAL A 241 14.63 13.74 -11.14
C VAL A 241 15.56 12.66 -10.61
N PHE A 242 15.04 11.45 -10.39
CA PHE A 242 15.75 10.34 -9.74
C PHE A 242 16.25 9.27 -10.73
N GLY A 243 15.88 9.36 -12.01
CA GLY A 243 16.30 8.41 -13.05
C GLY A 243 15.55 7.06 -13.05
N ARG A 244 14.63 6.86 -12.11
CA ARG A 244 13.84 5.62 -11.93
C ARG A 244 12.40 5.95 -11.54
N ALA A 245 11.48 5.01 -11.75
CA ALA A 245 10.06 5.14 -11.41
C ALA A 245 9.67 4.09 -10.36
N ALA A 246 8.63 4.38 -9.58
CA ALA A 246 8.07 3.45 -8.58
C ALA A 246 6.96 2.56 -9.16
N GLY A 247 6.53 2.77 -10.41
CA GLY A 247 5.64 1.86 -11.12
C GLY A 247 4.20 2.35 -11.32
N GLY A 248 3.96 3.66 -11.20
CA GLY A 248 2.67 4.29 -11.48
C GLY A 248 1.51 3.63 -10.74
N LEU A 249 0.49 3.20 -11.49
CA LEU A 249 -0.71 2.53 -10.97
C LEU A 249 -0.52 1.01 -10.87
N LEU A 250 0.08 0.42 -11.91
CA LEU A 250 0.42 -1.00 -12.01
C LEU A 250 1.53 -1.18 -13.05
N THR A 251 2.26 -2.29 -12.96
CA THR A 251 3.22 -2.73 -13.98
C THR A 251 2.88 -4.14 -14.47
N VAL A 252 3.33 -4.46 -15.68
CA VAL A 252 3.17 -5.79 -16.30
C VAL A 252 4.52 -6.26 -16.79
N GLU A 253 4.93 -7.44 -16.35
CA GLU A 253 6.18 -8.10 -16.73
C GLU A 253 5.90 -9.51 -17.28
N GLY A 254 6.86 -10.09 -18.00
CA GLY A 254 6.72 -11.38 -18.68
C GLY A 254 6.23 -11.28 -20.13
N ASP A 255 5.89 -12.43 -20.72
CA ASP A 255 5.55 -12.51 -22.14
C ASP A 255 4.19 -11.86 -22.46
N LYS A 256 4.20 -10.86 -23.35
CA LYS A 256 3.00 -10.19 -23.85
C LYS A 256 2.03 -11.14 -24.55
N LYS A 257 2.49 -12.29 -25.07
CA LYS A 257 1.64 -13.31 -25.70
C LYS A 257 1.14 -14.37 -24.74
N ALA A 258 1.57 -14.36 -23.47
CA ALA A 258 1.09 -15.32 -22.47
C ALA A 258 -0.43 -15.26 -22.34
N LYS A 259 -1.03 -16.44 -22.14
CA LYS A 259 -2.48 -16.64 -21.96
C LYS A 259 -2.91 -16.68 -20.50
N VAL A 260 -1.94 -16.77 -19.60
CA VAL A 260 -2.14 -16.77 -18.14
C VAL A 260 -1.52 -15.49 -17.58
N GLY A 261 -2.22 -14.86 -16.65
CA GLY A 261 -1.67 -13.78 -15.82
C GLY A 261 -1.68 -14.16 -14.35
N ILE A 262 -0.75 -13.58 -13.59
CA ILE A 262 -0.73 -13.58 -12.13
C ILE A 262 -0.79 -12.11 -11.69
N LEU A 263 -1.78 -11.75 -10.89
CA LEU A 263 -1.95 -10.42 -10.32
C LEU A 263 -1.76 -10.48 -8.81
N ALA A 264 -0.94 -9.58 -8.27
CA ALA A 264 -0.72 -9.47 -6.83
C ALA A 264 -0.34 -8.04 -6.43
N MET A 265 -0.24 -7.81 -5.11
CA MET A 265 0.27 -6.60 -4.49
C MET A 265 1.38 -6.95 -3.50
N GLY A 266 2.33 -6.03 -3.30
CA GLY A 266 3.37 -6.20 -2.30
C GLY A 266 4.54 -7.08 -2.74
N SER A 267 5.28 -7.57 -1.75
CA SER A 267 6.57 -8.26 -1.90
C SER A 267 6.52 -9.57 -2.69
N VAL A 268 5.36 -10.24 -2.71
CA VAL A 268 5.16 -11.51 -3.43
C VAL A 268 5.44 -11.38 -4.93
N ILE A 269 5.40 -10.16 -5.48
CA ILE A 269 5.78 -9.90 -6.87
C ILE A 269 7.22 -10.33 -7.14
N GLY A 270 8.17 -10.10 -6.23
CA GLY A 270 9.55 -10.54 -6.39
C GLY A 270 9.65 -12.06 -6.55
N THR A 271 8.95 -12.80 -5.68
CA THR A 271 8.85 -14.26 -5.76
C THR A 271 8.25 -14.74 -7.08
N MET A 272 7.18 -14.08 -7.56
CA MET A 272 6.53 -14.48 -8.83
C MET A 272 7.41 -14.19 -10.05
N LEU A 273 8.23 -13.15 -10.02
CA LEU A 273 9.20 -12.86 -11.07
C LEU A 273 10.35 -13.87 -11.08
N ALA A 274 10.88 -14.23 -9.91
CA ALA A 274 11.89 -15.30 -9.80
C ALA A 274 11.33 -16.66 -10.23
N GLY A 275 10.09 -16.97 -9.83
CA GLY A 275 9.39 -18.17 -10.26
C GLY A 275 9.13 -18.21 -11.77
N LEU A 276 8.79 -17.07 -12.39
CA LEU A 276 8.70 -16.94 -13.84
C LEU A 276 10.05 -17.24 -14.50
N GLU A 277 11.15 -16.67 -14.00
CA GLU A 277 12.50 -16.92 -14.53
C GLU A 277 12.86 -18.41 -14.50
N HIS A 278 12.64 -19.07 -13.36
CA HIS A 278 13.08 -20.46 -13.14
C HIS A 278 12.14 -21.54 -13.68
N TYR A 279 10.81 -21.32 -13.65
CA TYR A 279 9.83 -22.40 -13.91
C TYR A 279 8.99 -22.20 -15.18
N GLN A 280 9.11 -21.08 -15.90
CA GLN A 280 8.33 -20.89 -17.15
C GLN A 280 8.61 -21.95 -18.22
N GLY A 281 9.81 -22.56 -18.23
CA GLY A 281 10.13 -23.66 -19.14
C GLY A 281 9.35 -24.95 -18.84
N GLU A 282 8.84 -25.11 -17.62
CA GLU A 282 8.08 -26.29 -17.19
C GLU A 282 6.56 -26.09 -17.35
N VAL A 283 6.05 -24.91 -16.95
CA VAL A 283 4.59 -24.64 -16.88
C VAL A 283 4.11 -23.57 -17.85
N GLY A 284 5.01 -23.02 -18.66
CA GLY A 284 4.72 -21.95 -19.61
C GLY A 284 4.87 -20.54 -19.04
N PRO A 285 4.87 -19.52 -19.92
CA PRO A 285 5.01 -18.13 -19.53
C PRO A 285 3.70 -17.57 -18.96
N ALA A 286 3.82 -16.61 -18.05
CA ALA A 286 2.71 -15.80 -17.55
C ALA A 286 3.03 -14.31 -17.59
N ARG A 287 1.98 -13.47 -17.60
CA ARG A 287 2.11 -12.04 -17.31
C ARG A 287 2.05 -11.81 -15.81
N ILE A 288 3.07 -11.22 -15.22
CA ILE A 288 3.07 -10.80 -13.81
C ILE A 288 2.56 -9.36 -13.75
N ILE A 289 1.40 -9.16 -13.13
CA ILE A 289 0.74 -7.86 -12.98
C ILE A 289 0.91 -7.40 -11.54
N LYS A 290 1.82 -6.46 -11.30
CA LYS A 290 1.97 -5.81 -10.00
C LYS A 290 0.97 -4.66 -9.90
N LEU A 291 -0.02 -4.80 -9.02
CA LEU A 291 -0.90 -3.70 -8.67
C LEU A 291 -0.24 -2.87 -7.57
N ARG A 292 0.05 -1.59 -7.85
CA ARG A 292 0.62 -0.66 -6.88
C ARG A 292 -0.46 0.20 -6.24
N SER A 293 -1.31 0.84 -7.04
CA SER A 293 -2.44 1.62 -6.52
C SER A 293 -3.64 0.71 -6.29
N TYR A 294 -3.92 0.38 -5.03
CA TYR A 294 -5.13 -0.37 -4.66
C TYR A 294 -6.32 0.57 -4.43
N ARG A 295 -6.03 1.73 -3.86
CA ARG A 295 -6.92 2.89 -3.80
C ARG A 295 -6.19 4.13 -4.30
N PRO A 296 -6.78 4.92 -5.20
CA PRO A 296 -7.95 4.59 -6.03
C PRO A 296 -7.71 3.35 -6.91
N PHE A 297 -8.73 2.51 -7.12
CA PHE A 297 -8.57 1.27 -7.89
C PHE A 297 -8.46 1.56 -9.41
N PRO A 298 -7.39 1.13 -10.12
CA PRO A 298 -7.11 1.53 -11.50
C PRO A 298 -7.81 0.64 -12.53
N ALA A 299 -9.15 0.61 -12.51
CA ALA A 299 -9.96 -0.30 -13.32
C ALA A 299 -9.64 -0.28 -14.83
N LYS A 300 -9.38 0.89 -15.41
CA LYS A 300 -9.03 1.02 -16.84
C LYS A 300 -7.67 0.37 -17.15
N ALA A 301 -6.66 0.62 -16.32
CA ALA A 301 -5.34 0.03 -16.50
C ALA A 301 -5.38 -1.49 -16.31
N LEU A 302 -6.14 -1.98 -15.33
CA LEU A 302 -6.31 -3.42 -15.10
C LEU A 302 -6.95 -4.11 -16.31
N ARG A 303 -8.04 -3.56 -16.86
CA ARG A 303 -8.72 -4.11 -18.05
C ARG A 303 -7.79 -4.21 -19.25
N GLU A 304 -6.90 -3.25 -19.43
CA GLU A 304 -5.90 -3.31 -20.50
C GLU A 304 -4.83 -4.37 -20.21
N ALA A 305 -4.33 -4.46 -18.98
CA ALA A 305 -3.31 -5.43 -18.58
C ALA A 305 -3.74 -6.89 -18.79
N VAL A 306 -5.04 -7.19 -18.59
CA VAL A 306 -5.58 -8.54 -18.72
C VAL A 306 -6.04 -8.91 -20.14
N LYS A 307 -5.94 -7.98 -21.10
CA LYS A 307 -6.44 -8.20 -22.46
C LYS A 307 -5.74 -9.39 -23.14
N GLY A 308 -6.53 -10.32 -23.65
CA GLY A 308 -6.04 -11.53 -24.32
C GLY A 308 -5.63 -12.67 -23.39
N LEU A 309 -5.71 -12.48 -22.07
CA LEU A 309 -5.58 -13.58 -21.10
C LEU A 309 -6.83 -14.46 -21.14
N GLU A 310 -6.62 -15.76 -20.95
CA GLU A 310 -7.66 -16.78 -20.81
C GLU A 310 -7.89 -17.13 -19.34
N LYS A 311 -6.83 -17.10 -18.53
CA LYS A 311 -6.88 -17.33 -17.07
C LYS A 311 -6.12 -16.22 -16.34
N LEU A 312 -6.61 -15.85 -15.17
CA LEU A 312 -5.97 -14.88 -14.28
C LEU A 312 -5.93 -15.45 -12.86
N VAL A 313 -4.74 -15.67 -12.33
CA VAL A 313 -4.54 -15.95 -10.90
C VAL A 313 -4.46 -14.62 -10.17
N VAL A 314 -5.26 -14.43 -9.14
CA VAL A 314 -5.20 -13.27 -8.24
C VAL A 314 -4.74 -13.75 -6.88
N ILE A 315 -3.56 -13.31 -6.47
CA ILE A 315 -2.95 -13.62 -5.19
C ILE A 315 -3.45 -12.62 -4.16
N ASP A 316 -4.12 -13.14 -3.13
CA ASP A 316 -4.56 -12.36 -1.99
C ASP A 316 -3.70 -12.65 -0.77
N ARG A 317 -3.32 -11.58 -0.07
CA ARG A 317 -2.69 -11.66 1.25
C ARG A 317 -3.62 -11.14 2.34
N ALA A 318 -4.92 -11.17 2.09
CA ALA A 318 -5.97 -10.88 3.05
C ALA A 318 -7.25 -11.57 2.59
N ILE A 319 -8.06 -12.04 3.53
CA ILE A 319 -9.32 -12.72 3.22
C ILE A 319 -10.51 -11.93 3.75
N SER A 320 -11.63 -12.04 3.04
CA SER A 320 -12.97 -11.77 3.53
C SER A 320 -13.59 -13.13 3.90
N PRO A 321 -13.58 -13.51 5.20
CA PRO A 321 -14.11 -14.79 5.63
C PRO A 321 -15.56 -14.96 5.16
N GLY A 322 -15.87 -16.11 4.57
CA GLY A 322 -17.17 -16.41 3.98
C GLY A 322 -17.35 -16.02 2.51
N LEU A 323 -16.39 -15.30 1.90
CA LEU A 323 -16.45 -14.94 0.48
C LEU A 323 -15.20 -15.37 -0.31
N GLY A 324 -14.01 -14.94 0.10
CA GLY A 324 -12.77 -15.16 -0.66
C GLY A 324 -11.70 -14.13 -0.36
N GLY A 325 -10.78 -13.91 -1.30
CA GLY A 325 -9.78 -12.86 -1.24
C GLY A 325 -10.37 -11.48 -1.55
N LEU A 326 -9.86 -10.45 -0.86
CA LEU A 326 -10.38 -9.08 -0.99
C LEU A 326 -10.01 -8.45 -2.34
N LEU A 327 -8.76 -8.63 -2.79
CA LEU A 327 -8.30 -8.17 -4.09
C LEU A 327 -9.01 -8.94 -5.22
N GLY A 328 -9.11 -10.27 -5.10
CA GLY A 328 -9.79 -11.12 -6.08
C GLY A 328 -11.25 -10.77 -6.27
N THR A 329 -11.95 -10.39 -5.21
CA THR A 329 -13.35 -9.93 -5.27
C THR A 329 -13.48 -8.65 -6.09
N GLU A 330 -12.63 -7.66 -5.84
CA GLU A 330 -12.67 -6.38 -6.57
C GLU A 330 -12.21 -6.51 -8.02
N VAL A 331 -11.18 -7.32 -8.27
CA VAL A 331 -10.76 -7.67 -9.63
C VAL A 331 -11.91 -8.33 -10.38
N SER A 332 -12.59 -9.31 -9.77
CA SER A 332 -13.75 -9.97 -10.39
C SER A 332 -14.87 -8.97 -10.70
N ALA A 333 -15.17 -8.04 -9.78
CA ALA A 333 -16.15 -6.98 -10.00
C ALA A 333 -15.76 -6.08 -11.18
N VAL A 334 -14.50 -5.64 -11.27
CA VAL A 334 -14.01 -4.78 -12.36
C VAL A 334 -14.06 -5.47 -13.71
N LEU A 335 -13.74 -6.77 -13.75
CA LEU A 335 -13.69 -7.59 -14.97
C LEU A 335 -15.07 -8.10 -15.40
N SER A 336 -16.08 -8.10 -14.52
CA SER A 336 -17.45 -8.56 -14.82
C SER A 336 -18.10 -7.85 -16.02
N THR A 337 -17.63 -6.64 -16.33
CA THR A 337 -18.13 -5.81 -17.44
C THR A 337 -17.43 -6.06 -18.78
N LEU A 338 -16.40 -6.92 -18.82
CA LEU A 338 -15.71 -7.27 -20.06
C LEU A 338 -16.47 -8.39 -20.78
N GLU A 339 -16.68 -8.22 -22.09
CA GLU A 339 -17.27 -9.25 -22.95
C GLU A 339 -16.44 -10.55 -22.93
N LYS A 340 -15.10 -10.41 -22.88
CA LYS A 340 -14.14 -11.52 -22.85
C LYS A 340 -13.20 -11.37 -21.66
N ALA A 341 -13.74 -11.58 -20.47
CA ALA A 341 -12.93 -11.62 -19.24
C ALA A 341 -12.15 -12.94 -19.12
N PRO A 342 -10.91 -12.93 -18.61
CA PRO A 342 -10.22 -14.16 -18.25
C PRO A 342 -10.93 -14.88 -17.11
N LYS A 343 -10.76 -16.20 -17.06
CA LYS A 343 -11.21 -17.05 -15.97
C LYS A 343 -10.40 -16.71 -14.70
N VAL A 344 -11.02 -16.06 -13.72
CA VAL A 344 -10.35 -15.67 -12.46
C VAL A 344 -10.25 -16.84 -11.48
N TYR A 345 -9.07 -17.04 -10.93
CA TYR A 345 -8.75 -17.94 -9.83
C TYR A 345 -8.14 -17.10 -8.70
N ASN A 346 -8.80 -17.05 -7.56
CA ASN A 346 -8.39 -16.21 -6.45
C ASN A 346 -7.81 -17.07 -5.33
N TYR A 347 -6.52 -16.92 -5.04
CA TYR A 347 -5.84 -17.76 -4.08
C TYR A 347 -5.26 -16.91 -2.96
N ALA A 348 -5.72 -17.15 -1.74
CA ALA A 348 -5.12 -16.56 -0.55
C ALA A 348 -3.89 -17.38 -0.16
N LEU A 349 -2.75 -16.71 0.05
CA LEU A 349 -1.48 -17.36 0.36
C LEU A 349 -0.56 -16.44 1.16
N GLY A 350 0.37 -17.02 1.89
CA GLY A 350 1.30 -16.30 2.76
C GLY A 350 0.61 -15.51 3.87
N LEU A 351 -0.58 -15.94 4.29
CA LEU A 351 -1.29 -15.35 5.43
C LEU A 351 -0.47 -15.56 6.70
N GLY A 352 -0.41 -14.56 7.57
CA GLY A 352 0.34 -14.70 8.80
C GLY A 352 1.84 -14.91 8.60
N GLY A 353 2.40 -14.44 7.48
CA GLY A 353 3.83 -14.57 7.14
C GLY A 353 4.25 -15.98 6.74
N ARG A 354 3.33 -16.86 6.34
CA ARG A 354 3.69 -18.16 5.77
C ARG A 354 4.56 -17.94 4.52
N ASP A 355 5.61 -18.74 4.40
CA ASP A 355 6.57 -18.62 3.30
C ASP A 355 5.90 -18.89 1.95
N ILE A 356 6.33 -18.14 0.93
CA ILE A 356 5.88 -18.28 -0.45
C ILE A 356 7.13 -18.58 -1.28
N PRO A 357 7.47 -19.86 -1.50
CA PRO A 357 8.64 -20.23 -2.28
C PRO A 357 8.42 -19.94 -3.77
N GLU A 358 9.51 -19.82 -4.53
CA GLU A 358 9.44 -19.59 -5.98
C GLU A 358 8.71 -20.72 -6.74
N THR A 359 8.73 -21.94 -6.19
CA THR A 359 7.94 -23.08 -6.70
C THR A 359 6.44 -22.79 -6.73
N MET A 360 5.96 -21.86 -5.92
CA MET A 360 4.56 -21.44 -5.89
C MET A 360 4.10 -20.95 -7.28
N TYR A 361 4.96 -20.30 -8.07
CA TYR A 361 4.63 -19.93 -9.45
C TYR A 361 4.20 -21.16 -10.27
N ARG A 362 5.00 -22.22 -10.23
CA ARG A 362 4.73 -23.49 -10.91
C ARG A 362 3.46 -24.15 -10.38
N ASP A 363 3.30 -24.18 -9.06
CA ASP A 363 2.22 -24.91 -8.40
C ASP A 363 0.86 -24.23 -8.66
N LEU A 364 0.82 -22.89 -8.69
CA LEU A 364 -0.35 -22.10 -9.10
C LEU A 364 -0.75 -22.41 -10.56
N LEU A 365 0.21 -22.38 -11.49
CA LEU A 365 -0.05 -22.63 -12.91
C LEU A 365 -0.51 -24.07 -13.17
N LYS A 366 0.10 -25.07 -12.52
CA LYS A 366 -0.35 -26.47 -12.62
C LYS A 366 -1.77 -26.64 -12.10
N THR A 367 -2.11 -26.02 -10.97
CA THR A 367 -3.44 -26.14 -10.37
C THR A 367 -4.54 -25.63 -11.30
N ILE A 368 -4.35 -24.48 -11.94
CA ILE A 368 -5.38 -23.90 -12.80
C ILE A 368 -5.57 -24.63 -14.15
N GLU A 369 -4.71 -25.60 -14.48
CA GLU A 369 -4.94 -26.52 -15.61
C GLU A 369 -6.03 -27.56 -15.31
N ASP A 370 -6.25 -27.91 -14.03
CA ASP A 370 -7.41 -28.72 -13.66
C ASP A 370 -8.70 -27.91 -13.83
N ARG A 371 -9.63 -28.44 -14.63
CA ARG A 371 -10.96 -27.85 -14.83
C ARG A 371 -11.79 -27.83 -13.55
N LYS A 372 -11.50 -28.72 -12.59
CA LYS A 372 -12.16 -28.82 -11.29
C LYS A 372 -11.51 -27.95 -10.20
N ALA A 373 -10.39 -27.28 -10.50
CA ALA A 373 -9.74 -26.41 -9.52
C ALA A 373 -10.72 -25.35 -8.99
N PRO A 374 -10.79 -25.16 -7.66
CA PRO A 374 -11.71 -24.22 -7.06
C PRO A 374 -11.34 -22.80 -7.47
N ARG A 375 -12.36 -21.93 -7.55
CA ARG A 375 -12.15 -20.51 -7.89
C ARG A 375 -11.56 -19.73 -6.74
N PHE A 376 -11.76 -20.20 -5.52
CA PHE A 376 -11.12 -19.67 -4.33
C PHE A 376 -10.54 -20.80 -3.48
N ALA A 377 -9.36 -20.57 -2.90
CA ALA A 377 -8.79 -21.41 -1.86
C ALA A 377 -7.83 -20.59 -0.99
N VAL A 378 -7.71 -20.94 0.30
CA VAL A 378 -6.49 -20.64 1.06
C VAL A 378 -5.47 -21.68 0.61
N PHE A 379 -4.66 -21.30 -0.37
CA PHE A 379 -3.96 -22.22 -1.27
C PHE A 379 -2.84 -23.00 -0.58
N ASP A 380 -2.19 -22.37 0.39
CA ASP A 380 -1.12 -22.94 1.19
C ASP A 380 -1.62 -23.42 2.57
N ALA A 381 -2.94 -23.58 2.74
CA ALA A 381 -3.51 -24.16 3.95
C ALA A 381 -3.26 -25.67 4.00
N ASP A 382 -2.76 -26.12 5.13
CA ASP A 382 -2.59 -27.53 5.45
C ASP A 382 -3.76 -27.93 6.37
N LEU A 383 -4.81 -28.47 5.76
CA LEU A 383 -6.06 -28.82 6.45
C LEU A 383 -5.89 -29.96 7.45
N ASP A 384 -4.80 -30.74 7.36
CA ASP A 384 -4.51 -31.79 8.35
C ASP A 384 -4.11 -31.22 9.71
N LYS A 385 -3.74 -29.94 9.77
CA LYS A 385 -3.52 -29.21 11.03
C LYS A 385 -4.81 -28.79 11.72
N LEU A 386 -5.96 -28.94 11.06
CA LEU A 386 -7.26 -28.60 11.62
C LEU A 386 -7.95 -29.82 12.24
N PRO A 387 -8.74 -29.61 13.31
CA PRO A 387 -9.70 -30.60 13.78
C PRO A 387 -10.62 -31.06 12.63
N PRO A 388 -11.04 -32.34 12.58
CA PRO A 388 -11.88 -32.85 11.49
C PRO A 388 -13.17 -32.06 11.22
N GLU A 389 -13.73 -31.42 12.25
CA GLU A 389 -14.92 -30.56 12.17
C GLU A 389 -14.69 -29.23 11.44
N ASP A 390 -13.43 -28.78 11.33
CA ASP A 390 -13.04 -27.50 10.75
C ASP A 390 -12.41 -27.64 9.34
N ARG A 391 -12.34 -28.88 8.79
CA ARG A 391 -11.69 -29.18 7.50
C ARG A 391 -12.51 -28.81 6.29
#